data_AF-A0A061SD33-F1
#
_entry.id   AF-A0A061SD33-F1
#
_cell.length_a   1.000
_cell.length_b   1.000
_cell.length_c   1.000
_cell.angle_alpha   90.00
_cell.angle_beta   90.00
_cell.angle_gamma   90.00
#
_symmetry.space_group_name_H-M   'P 1'
#
loop_
_entity.id
_entity.type
_entity.pdbx_description
1 polymer ?
#
loop_
_entity_poly.entity_id
_entity_poly.type
_entity_poly.pdbx_seq_one_letter_code
_entity_poly.pdbx_strand_id
1 'polypeptide(L)'
;MACLAGAPAAADSKDGPMNGLSGVCVTLPALAEVLLKGECVPEEEVLLASSHLTRLLKSEFQQAKAFGPSPCGAAAEGLGALAAVLVECGTQAREVGGVADDLTVALEDSAANVQAGAAIGAAALFGAPVLQGSNHGRKSRRHLVSTVQDSGSFKTLFSSLEKTALKGSEPRSARASGWALGMLCAAFRKDLRAHGGNLNDANTLNEESETTSELLPLYALPQEGALRELLNFLRKSIDDKSEVEWASVARVLRCLARAERLPAMHWGAVCRKVFRLGLAVSDDLQRAEVRAAVVSLVLRHGHRSSLGLGELVDELMEPNRFAALEAELRAEILRALPSLLSSLSAERAQATLRRVPELAAQQPGLGLDAAAWEGLEGCLEAAADGAPGSAPWQQAIASCIASLLPTLP
;
A
#
# COMPACT_ATOMS: atom_id res chain seq x y z
N MET A 1 24.69 26.07 15.05
CA MET A 1 24.65 27.40 14.38
C MET A 1 25.96 27.76 13.68
N ALA A 2 27.15 27.66 14.30
CA ALA A 2 28.42 27.95 13.62
C ALA A 2 28.80 26.96 12.49
N CYS A 3 28.35 25.70 12.54
CA CYS A 3 28.61 24.72 11.47
C CYS A 3 27.85 24.96 10.15
N LEU A 4 26.80 25.80 10.15
CA LEU A 4 26.05 26.16 8.93
C LEU A 4 26.62 27.40 8.24
N ALA A 5 27.45 28.20 8.93
CA ALA A 5 28.07 29.40 8.37
C ALA A 5 29.43 29.14 7.69
N GLY A 6 29.92 27.89 7.71
CA GLY A 6 31.22 27.48 7.19
C GLY A 6 31.12 26.33 6.20
N ALA A 7 30.31 26.46 5.14
CA ALA A 7 30.48 25.63 3.96
C ALA A 7 31.57 26.29 3.07
N PRO A 8 32.64 25.56 2.68
CA PRO A 8 33.72 26.14 1.90
C PRO A 8 33.20 26.50 0.50
N ALA A 9 33.58 27.68 0.01
CA ALA A 9 33.49 28.02 -1.40
C ALA A 9 34.21 26.92 -2.21
N ALA A 10 33.43 26.07 -2.87
CA ALA A 10 33.95 24.97 -3.66
C ALA A 10 34.67 25.52 -4.89
N ALA A 11 35.95 25.18 -4.98
CA ALA A 11 36.80 25.42 -6.12
C ALA A 11 36.34 24.63 -7.35
N ASP A 12 36.57 25.22 -8.52
CA ASP A 12 36.26 24.77 -9.87
C ASP A 12 36.37 23.24 -10.09
N SER A 13 35.22 22.56 -10.11
CA SER A 13 35.08 21.25 -10.74
C SER A 13 33.98 21.31 -11.80
N LYS A 14 34.23 20.67 -12.95
CA LYS A 14 33.38 20.76 -14.17
C LYS A 14 32.09 19.95 -14.09
N ASP A 15 31.82 19.27 -12.99
CA ASP A 15 30.53 18.63 -12.72
C ASP A 15 29.65 19.65 -11.99
N GLY A 16 28.79 20.32 -12.76
CA GLY A 16 28.15 21.58 -12.41
C GLY A 16 27.25 21.60 -11.15
N PRO A 17 26.76 22.79 -10.76
CA PRO A 17 26.03 23.07 -9.51
C PRO A 17 24.70 22.30 -9.31
N MET A 18 24.28 21.49 -10.28
CA MET A 18 22.99 20.78 -10.32
C MET A 18 22.82 19.72 -9.23
N ASN A 19 23.90 19.03 -8.82
CA ASN A 19 23.79 17.95 -7.82
C ASN A 19 23.67 18.48 -6.38
N GLY A 20 24.07 19.73 -6.12
CA GLY A 20 24.05 20.32 -4.79
C GLY A 20 22.64 20.64 -4.30
N LEU A 21 21.84 21.30 -5.12
CA LEU A 21 20.50 21.81 -4.74
C LEU A 21 19.51 20.68 -4.42
N SER A 22 19.52 19.61 -5.23
CA SER A 22 18.71 18.41 -4.99
C SER A 22 19.11 17.69 -3.69
N GLY A 23 20.41 17.61 -3.40
CA GLY A 23 20.90 16.99 -2.17
C GLY A 23 20.49 17.78 -0.92
N VAL A 24 20.55 19.11 -0.99
CA VAL A 24 20.19 20.00 0.12
C VAL A 24 18.71 19.86 0.48
N CYS A 25 17.81 19.84 -0.52
CA CYS A 25 16.37 19.73 -0.27
C CYS A 25 15.96 18.40 0.37
N VAL A 26 16.64 17.30 0.04
CA VAL A 26 16.34 15.96 0.58
C VAL A 26 16.99 15.75 1.96
N THR A 27 18.14 16.37 2.22
CA THR A 27 18.89 16.19 3.48
C THR A 27 18.44 17.16 4.58
N LEU A 28 17.91 18.32 4.23
CA LEU A 28 17.42 19.32 5.18
C LEU A 28 16.36 18.79 6.16
N PRO A 29 15.34 18.01 5.74
CA PRO A 29 14.38 17.42 6.67
C PRO A 29 15.03 16.48 7.69
N ALA A 30 16.01 15.67 7.27
CA ALA A 30 16.73 14.77 8.16
C ALA A 30 17.63 15.55 9.15
N LEU A 31 18.29 16.61 8.67
CA LEU A 31 19.08 17.50 9.52
C LEU A 31 18.20 18.22 10.54
N ALA A 32 17.05 18.75 10.10
CA ALA A 32 16.07 19.39 10.96
C ALA A 32 15.51 18.41 12.00
N GLU A 33 15.23 17.16 11.61
CA GLU A 33 14.80 16.13 12.54
C GLU A 33 15.86 15.88 13.64
N VAL A 34 17.13 15.78 13.28
CA VAL A 34 18.24 15.60 14.24
C VAL A 34 18.40 16.83 15.14
N LEU A 35 18.35 18.03 14.57
CA LEU A 35 18.57 19.28 15.29
C LEU A 35 17.41 19.61 16.23
N LEU A 36 16.17 19.40 15.79
CA LEU A 36 14.98 19.83 16.52
C LEU A 36 14.47 18.76 17.50
N LYS A 37 14.86 17.49 17.32
CA LYS A 37 14.54 16.40 18.28
C LYS A 37 15.69 16.09 19.26
N GLY A 38 16.86 16.72 19.10
CA GLY A 38 17.94 16.59 20.07
C GLY A 38 17.52 17.15 21.42
N GLU A 39 17.70 16.37 22.50
CA GLU A 39 17.20 16.66 23.86
C GLU A 39 17.79 17.94 24.53
N CYS A 40 18.61 18.73 23.83
CA CYS A 40 19.41 19.81 24.42
C CYS A 40 19.21 21.20 23.77
N VAL A 41 18.27 21.38 22.85
CA VAL A 41 18.05 22.70 22.22
C VAL A 41 16.92 23.44 22.93
N PRO A 42 17.14 24.66 23.45
CA PRO A 42 16.07 25.45 24.07
C PRO A 42 14.99 25.80 23.04
N GLU A 43 13.74 25.87 23.48
CA GLU A 43 12.54 26.08 22.64
C GLU A 43 12.63 27.34 21.76
N GLU A 44 13.25 28.41 22.26
CA GLU A 44 13.48 29.65 21.50
C GLU A 44 14.44 29.45 20.32
N GLU A 45 15.47 28.61 20.47
CA GLU A 45 16.41 28.28 19.39
C GLU A 45 15.76 27.37 18.35
N VAL A 46 14.86 26.48 18.77
CA VAL A 46 14.05 25.64 17.87
C VAL A 46 13.15 26.50 16.98
N LEU A 47 12.46 27.50 17.54
CA LEU A 47 11.62 28.43 16.78
C LEU A 47 12.44 29.34 15.85
N LEU A 48 13.61 29.79 16.29
CA LEU A 48 14.50 30.57 15.43
C LEU A 48 15.00 29.71 14.26
N ALA A 49 15.48 28.50 14.55
CA ALA A 49 15.95 27.54 13.56
C ALA A 49 14.86 27.14 12.56
N SER A 50 13.62 26.90 13.02
CA SER A 50 12.50 26.57 12.15
C SER A 50 12.18 27.69 11.16
N SER A 51 12.17 28.94 11.62
CA SER A 51 11.90 30.10 10.77
C SER A 51 12.99 30.30 9.72
N HIS A 52 14.25 29.99 10.07
CA HIS A 52 15.40 30.08 9.16
C HIS A 52 15.40 28.94 8.14
N LEU A 53 15.15 27.70 8.58
CA LEU A 53 15.06 26.53 7.71
C LEU A 53 13.90 26.66 6.71
N THR A 54 12.76 27.17 7.16
CA THR A 54 11.60 27.44 6.28
C THR A 54 11.95 28.50 5.23
N ARG A 55 12.59 29.61 5.64
CA ARG A 55 13.02 30.65 4.69
C ARG A 55 14.04 30.14 3.69
N LEU A 56 15.01 29.36 4.15
CA LEU A 56 16.04 28.76 3.30
C LEU A 56 15.40 27.80 2.29
N LEU A 57 14.53 26.88 2.72
CA LEU A 57 13.85 25.99 1.78
C LEU A 57 12.91 26.72 0.83
N LYS A 58 12.22 27.78 1.26
CA LYS A 58 11.44 28.60 0.32
C LYS A 58 12.34 29.23 -0.73
N SER A 59 13.50 29.77 -0.35
CA SER A 59 14.44 30.30 -1.34
C SER A 59 14.99 29.22 -2.27
N GLU A 60 15.33 28.05 -1.73
CA GLU A 60 15.82 26.91 -2.50
C GLU A 60 14.74 26.39 -3.47
N PHE A 61 13.48 26.30 -3.04
CA PHE A 61 12.36 25.93 -3.88
C PHE A 61 12.14 26.92 -5.02
N GLN A 62 12.20 28.23 -4.75
CA GLN A 62 12.11 29.25 -5.79
C GLN A 62 13.31 29.23 -6.74
N GLN A 63 14.52 28.95 -6.24
CA GLN A 63 15.70 28.78 -7.09
C GLN A 63 15.60 27.51 -7.93
N ALA A 64 15.13 26.39 -7.36
CA ALA A 64 14.96 25.11 -8.03
C ALA A 64 14.02 25.20 -9.24
N LYS A 65 13.02 26.11 -9.21
CA LYS A 65 12.19 26.41 -10.39
C LYS A 65 13.00 26.88 -11.59
N ALA A 66 14.11 27.60 -11.38
CA ALA A 66 14.99 28.05 -12.46
C ALA A 66 15.84 26.92 -13.06
N PHE A 67 16.05 25.82 -12.33
CA PHE A 67 16.89 24.68 -12.74
C PHE A 67 16.12 23.53 -13.39
N GLY A 68 14.78 23.61 -13.43
CA GLY A 68 13.91 22.68 -14.15
C GLY A 68 13.03 21.79 -13.24
N PRO A 69 12.23 20.90 -13.84
CA PRO A 69 11.12 20.23 -13.15
C PRO A 69 11.55 19.15 -12.16
N SER A 70 12.70 18.50 -12.37
CA SER A 70 13.20 17.46 -11.46
C SER A 70 13.66 18.01 -10.10
N PRO A 71 14.59 19.01 -10.03
CA PRO A 71 15.00 19.57 -8.76
C PRO A 71 13.85 20.29 -8.04
N CYS A 72 12.94 20.91 -8.78
CA CYS A 72 11.74 21.53 -8.22
C CYS A 72 10.79 20.50 -7.57
N GLY A 73 10.65 19.30 -8.14
CA GLY A 73 9.88 18.21 -7.53
C GLY A 73 10.50 17.71 -6.22
N ALA A 74 11.81 17.47 -6.20
CA ALA A 74 12.52 17.05 -4.98
C ALA A 74 12.48 18.13 -3.89
N ALA A 75 12.55 19.41 -4.29
CA ALA A 75 12.40 20.54 -3.38
C ALA A 75 11.00 20.61 -2.76
N ALA A 76 9.94 20.38 -3.55
CA ALA A 76 8.57 20.34 -3.04
C ALA A 76 8.35 19.18 -2.05
N GLU A 77 8.93 18.01 -2.34
CA GLU A 77 8.91 16.87 -1.43
C GLU A 77 9.61 17.20 -0.09
N GLY A 78 10.83 17.74 -0.16
CA GLY A 78 11.61 18.15 1.01
C GLY A 78 10.91 19.24 1.84
N LEU A 79 10.26 20.20 1.19
CA LEU A 79 9.50 21.27 1.84
C LEU A 79 8.36 20.70 2.69
N GLY A 80 7.60 19.75 2.14
CA GLY A 80 6.52 19.09 2.89
C GLY A 80 7.02 18.22 4.04
N ALA A 81 8.14 17.51 3.85
CA ALA A 81 8.77 16.72 4.90
C ALA A 81 9.31 17.59 6.05
N LEU A 82 9.96 18.73 5.74
CA LEU A 82 10.38 19.67 6.77
C LEU A 82 9.18 20.23 7.52
N ALA A 83 8.13 20.67 6.81
CA ALA A 83 6.95 21.22 7.46
C ALA A 83 6.28 20.21 8.41
N ALA A 84 6.30 18.92 8.08
CA ALA A 84 5.87 17.86 8.99
C ALA A 84 6.70 17.83 10.29
N VAL A 85 8.04 17.90 10.18
CA VAL A 85 8.95 17.96 11.33
C VAL A 85 8.69 19.21 12.17
N LEU A 86 8.52 20.35 11.52
CA LEU A 86 8.26 21.63 12.18
C LEU A 86 6.98 21.56 13.02
N VAL A 87 5.89 21.03 12.46
CA VAL A 87 4.65 20.91 13.24
C VAL A 87 4.80 19.91 14.38
N GLU A 88 5.57 18.83 14.20
CA GLU A 88 5.89 17.90 15.31
C GLU A 88 6.62 18.61 16.47
N CYS A 89 7.37 19.68 16.18
CA CYS A 89 8.07 20.54 17.14
C CYS A 89 7.23 21.72 17.66
N GLY A 90 5.94 21.81 17.32
CA GLY A 90 5.03 22.83 17.87
C GLY A 90 5.15 24.22 17.24
N THR A 91 5.71 24.34 16.03
CA THR A 91 5.70 25.65 15.33
C THR A 91 4.28 26.12 15.00
N GLN A 92 4.14 27.44 14.88
CA GLN A 92 2.85 28.08 14.65
C GLN A 92 2.23 27.68 13.30
N ALA A 93 0.90 27.52 13.31
CA ALA A 93 0.05 27.24 12.15
C ALA A 93 0.36 28.11 10.92
N ARG A 94 0.74 29.38 11.15
CA ARG A 94 0.94 30.38 10.10
C ARG A 94 2.14 30.06 9.19
N GLU A 95 3.24 29.57 9.75
CA GLU A 95 4.44 29.24 8.96
C GLU A 95 4.19 28.01 8.08
N VAL A 96 3.46 27.04 8.64
CA VAL A 96 3.07 25.79 7.97
C VAL A 96 2.02 26.06 6.89
N GLY A 97 1.08 26.97 7.13
CA GLY A 97 0.10 27.42 6.13
C GLY A 97 0.78 27.99 4.88
N GLY A 98 1.84 28.77 5.07
CA GLY A 98 2.64 29.27 3.95
C GLY A 98 3.37 28.18 3.16
N VAL A 99 3.64 27.01 3.75
CA VAL A 99 4.17 25.84 3.01
C VAL A 99 3.06 25.14 2.24
N ALA A 100 1.85 25.04 2.81
CA ALA A 100 0.69 24.49 2.11
C ALA A 100 0.34 25.32 0.86
N ASP A 101 0.45 26.65 0.91
CA ASP A 101 0.28 27.52 -0.25
C ASP A 101 1.33 27.23 -1.34
N ASP A 102 2.60 27.08 -0.96
CA ASP A 102 3.68 26.79 -1.90
C ASP A 102 3.50 25.40 -2.56
N LEU A 103 3.07 24.40 -1.79
CA LEU A 103 2.73 23.06 -2.31
C LEU A 103 1.51 23.11 -3.24
N THR A 104 0.53 23.97 -2.95
CA THR A 104 -0.64 24.17 -3.80
C THR A 104 -0.23 24.72 -5.16
N VAL A 105 0.60 25.78 -5.17
CA VAL A 105 1.15 26.34 -6.42
C VAL A 105 1.95 25.29 -7.20
N ALA A 106 2.70 24.43 -6.51
CA ALA A 106 3.48 23.35 -7.14
C ALA A 106 2.59 22.24 -7.73
N LEU A 107 1.43 21.96 -7.15
CA LEU A 107 0.44 21.01 -7.71
C LEU A 107 -0.25 21.55 -8.97
N GLU A 108 -0.34 22.86 -9.10
CA GLU A 108 -0.90 23.51 -10.30
C GLU A 108 0.13 23.65 -11.44
N ASP A 109 1.40 23.28 -11.21
CA ASP A 109 2.45 23.32 -12.22
C ASP A 109 2.15 22.34 -13.37
N SER A 110 2.57 22.71 -14.59
CA SER A 110 2.46 21.86 -15.78
C SER A 110 3.35 20.61 -15.74
N ALA A 111 4.41 20.62 -14.94
CA ALA A 111 5.38 19.54 -14.91
C ALA A 111 4.98 18.41 -13.96
N ALA A 112 4.74 17.22 -14.53
CA ALA A 112 4.44 15.97 -13.83
C ALA A 112 5.30 15.68 -12.59
N ASN A 113 6.62 15.90 -12.68
CA ASN A 113 7.55 15.63 -11.58
C ASN A 113 7.39 16.63 -10.42
N VAL A 114 7.04 17.88 -10.73
CA VAL A 114 6.78 18.91 -9.72
C VAL A 114 5.47 18.59 -8.99
N GLN A 115 4.42 18.25 -9.74
CA GLN A 115 3.14 17.82 -9.16
C GLN A 115 3.29 16.58 -8.28
N ALA A 116 4.05 15.58 -8.74
CA ALA A 116 4.29 14.37 -7.96
C ALA A 116 5.08 14.67 -6.68
N GLY A 117 6.14 15.49 -6.76
CA GLY A 117 6.91 15.92 -5.60
C GLY A 117 6.08 16.72 -4.60
N ALA A 118 5.24 17.64 -5.09
CA ALA A 118 4.31 18.42 -4.27
C ALA A 118 3.27 17.54 -3.57
N ALA A 119 2.74 16.53 -4.27
CA ALA A 119 1.82 15.57 -3.67
C ALA A 119 2.48 14.70 -2.60
N ILE A 120 3.73 14.26 -2.81
CA ILE A 120 4.51 13.52 -1.80
C ILE A 120 4.81 14.43 -0.59
N GLY A 121 5.20 15.68 -0.83
CA GLY A 121 5.40 16.69 0.21
C GLY A 121 4.14 16.93 1.03
N ALA A 122 2.98 17.07 0.37
CA ALA A 122 1.70 17.19 1.06
C ALA A 122 1.36 15.93 1.88
N ALA A 123 1.63 14.73 1.37
CA ALA A 123 1.47 13.50 2.14
C ALA A 123 2.36 13.49 3.39
N ALA A 124 3.62 13.93 3.26
CA ALA A 124 4.56 14.07 4.37
C ALA A 124 3.99 15.02 5.44
N LEU A 125 3.51 16.18 5.01
CA LEU A 125 2.87 17.18 5.85
C LEU A 125 1.66 16.61 6.60
N PHE A 126 0.91 15.70 5.98
CA PHE A 126 -0.19 14.96 6.61
C PHE A 126 0.26 13.74 7.44
N GLY A 127 1.56 13.62 7.70
CA GLY A 127 2.13 12.62 8.59
C GLY A 127 2.46 11.29 7.92
N ALA A 128 2.62 11.27 6.59
CA ALA A 128 3.13 10.10 5.89
C ALA A 128 4.63 9.89 6.12
N PRO A 129 5.11 8.63 6.23
CA PRO A 129 6.53 8.34 6.27
C PRO A 129 7.11 8.52 4.87
N VAL A 130 7.71 9.69 4.59
CA VAL A 130 8.36 9.97 3.30
C VAL A 130 9.84 9.59 3.33
N LEU A 131 10.49 9.70 4.49
CA LEU A 131 11.88 9.26 4.68
C LEU A 131 11.93 7.79 5.13
N GLN A 132 12.55 6.93 4.31
CA GLN A 132 12.84 5.55 4.69
C GLN A 132 13.76 5.54 5.93
N GLY A 133 13.29 4.95 7.04
CA GLY A 133 14.11 4.71 8.23
C GLY A 133 13.68 5.42 9.52
N SER A 134 12.79 6.40 9.46
CA SER A 134 12.27 7.08 10.67
C SER A 134 11.11 6.28 11.30
N ASN A 135 11.45 5.40 12.25
CA ASN A 135 10.49 4.62 13.05
C ASN A 135 10.05 5.33 14.34
N HIS A 136 10.34 6.63 14.50
CA HIS A 136 10.21 7.32 15.79
C HIS A 136 9.17 8.45 15.74
N GLY A 137 8.28 8.48 16.76
CA GLY A 137 7.40 9.63 17.04
C GLY A 137 5.91 9.51 16.71
N ARG A 138 5.24 8.34 16.87
CA ARG A 138 3.78 8.22 16.65
C ARG A 138 2.89 9.12 17.53
N LYS A 139 3.40 9.70 18.63
CA LYS A 139 2.59 10.38 19.65
C LYS A 139 2.34 11.88 19.38
N SER A 140 3.24 12.59 18.68
CA SER A 140 3.16 14.05 18.47
C SER A 140 2.28 14.49 17.28
N ARG A 141 1.89 13.56 16.41
CA ARG A 141 1.15 13.86 15.15
C ARG A 141 -0.32 14.28 15.32
N ARG A 142 -0.80 14.44 16.55
CA ARG A 142 -2.21 14.78 16.85
C ARG A 142 -2.51 16.27 16.73
N HIS A 143 -1.56 17.13 17.09
CA HIS A 143 -1.72 18.59 16.98
C HIS A 143 -1.66 19.09 15.53
N LEU A 144 -1.14 18.27 14.62
CA LEU A 144 -0.99 18.59 13.21
C LEU A 144 -2.35 18.81 12.54
N VAL A 145 -3.29 17.91 12.78
CA VAL A 145 -4.57 17.87 12.06
C VAL A 145 -5.49 19.01 12.52
N SER A 146 -5.61 19.25 13.82
CA SER A 146 -6.47 20.31 14.36
C SER A 146 -5.99 21.70 13.97
N THR A 147 -4.67 21.94 14.03
CA THR A 147 -4.05 23.21 13.63
C THR A 147 -4.18 23.48 12.12
N VAL A 148 -4.31 22.42 11.34
CA VAL A 148 -4.42 22.44 9.87
C VAL A 148 -5.85 22.67 9.38
N GLN A 149 -6.87 22.19 10.11
CA GLN A 149 -8.28 22.30 9.71
C GLN A 149 -8.79 23.73 9.59
N ASP A 150 -8.27 24.64 10.41
CA ASP A 150 -8.75 26.02 10.49
C ASP A 150 -8.11 26.95 9.44
N SER A 151 -7.10 26.48 8.71
CA SER A 151 -6.39 27.29 7.72
C SER A 151 -6.97 27.14 6.31
N GLY A 152 -7.27 28.28 5.67
CA GLY A 152 -7.73 28.33 4.28
C GLY A 152 -6.75 27.68 3.29
N SER A 153 -5.44 27.77 3.56
CA SER A 153 -4.35 27.21 2.73
C SER A 153 -4.42 25.68 2.61
N PHE A 154 -4.95 24.99 3.62
CA PHE A 154 -5.07 23.55 3.58
C PHE A 154 -6.31 23.08 2.84
N LYS A 155 -7.39 23.89 2.85
CA LYS A 155 -8.57 23.63 2.02
C LYS A 155 -8.23 23.75 0.54
N THR A 156 -7.46 24.77 0.16
CA THR A 156 -6.99 24.93 -1.22
C THR A 156 -6.02 23.83 -1.64
N LEU A 157 -5.09 23.44 -0.76
CA LEU A 157 -4.21 22.29 -0.99
C LEU A 157 -5.00 20.99 -1.20
N PHE A 158 -6.02 20.75 -0.37
CA PHE A 158 -6.90 19.59 -0.48
C PHE A 158 -7.64 19.56 -1.82
N SER A 159 -8.32 20.65 -2.19
CA SER A 159 -9.02 20.74 -3.47
C SER A 159 -8.09 20.56 -4.67
N SER A 160 -6.84 21.01 -4.55
CA SER A 160 -5.83 20.85 -5.61
C SER A 160 -5.33 19.41 -5.71
N LEU A 161 -5.14 18.71 -4.58
CA LEU A 161 -4.84 17.28 -4.56
C LEU A 161 -5.98 16.45 -5.13
N GLU A 162 -7.23 16.76 -4.78
CA GLU A 162 -8.42 16.10 -5.31
C GLU A 162 -8.52 16.28 -6.82
N LYS A 163 -8.38 17.51 -7.31
CA LYS A 163 -8.36 17.81 -8.74
C LYS A 163 -7.26 17.04 -9.47
N THR A 164 -6.05 16.98 -8.91
CA THR A 164 -4.91 16.28 -9.52
C THR A 164 -5.09 14.76 -9.49
N ALA A 165 -5.65 14.21 -8.41
CA ALA A 165 -5.94 12.79 -8.28
C ALA A 165 -7.02 12.31 -9.27
N LEU A 166 -8.07 13.12 -9.48
CA LEU A 166 -9.23 12.75 -10.30
C LEU A 166 -9.11 13.14 -11.77
N LYS A 167 -8.47 14.28 -12.06
CA LYS A 167 -8.43 14.90 -13.41
C LYS A 167 -7.02 15.07 -13.95
N GLY A 168 -6.00 14.63 -13.21
CA GLY A 168 -4.61 14.69 -13.67
C GLY A 168 -4.42 13.84 -14.92
N SER A 169 -3.84 14.44 -15.97
CA SER A 169 -3.49 13.72 -17.21
C SER A 169 -2.32 12.75 -17.00
N GLU A 170 -1.48 13.00 -15.99
CA GLU A 170 -0.29 12.21 -15.72
C GLU A 170 -0.52 11.14 -14.63
N PRO A 171 -0.27 9.85 -14.92
CA PRO A 171 -0.53 8.76 -13.97
C PRO A 171 0.31 8.80 -12.69
N ARG A 172 1.49 9.41 -12.73
CA ARG A 172 2.40 9.48 -11.58
C ARG A 172 1.92 10.51 -10.56
N SER A 173 1.56 11.71 -11.01
CA SER A 173 1.04 12.76 -10.12
C SER A 173 -0.33 12.37 -9.58
N ALA A 174 -1.22 11.81 -10.40
CA ALA A 174 -2.53 11.33 -9.94
C ALA A 174 -2.41 10.28 -8.82
N ARG A 175 -1.48 9.31 -8.94
CA ARG A 175 -1.21 8.32 -7.90
C ARG A 175 -0.64 8.95 -6.63
N ALA A 176 0.32 9.86 -6.75
CA ALA A 176 0.91 10.56 -5.61
C ALA A 176 -0.14 11.40 -4.86
N SER A 177 -1.00 12.12 -5.60
CA SER A 177 -2.10 12.90 -5.02
C SER A 177 -3.16 12.02 -4.37
N GLY A 178 -3.54 10.91 -4.99
CA GLY A 178 -4.44 9.93 -4.39
C GLY A 178 -3.88 9.32 -3.09
N TRP A 179 -2.57 9.06 -3.06
CA TRP A 179 -1.89 8.62 -1.84
C TRP A 179 -1.90 9.70 -0.74
N ALA A 180 -1.59 10.95 -1.08
CA ALA A 180 -1.63 12.08 -0.15
C ALA A 180 -3.01 12.27 0.49
N LEU A 181 -4.08 12.20 -0.32
CA LEU A 181 -5.46 12.26 0.16
C LEU A 181 -5.78 11.09 1.11
N GLY A 182 -5.34 9.88 0.77
CA GLY A 182 -5.49 8.71 1.64
C GLY A 182 -4.84 8.89 3.01
N MET A 183 -3.66 9.51 3.04
CA MET A 183 -2.93 9.81 4.29
C MET A 183 -3.62 10.88 5.12
N LEU A 184 -4.11 11.94 4.49
CA LEU A 184 -4.90 12.97 5.16
C LEU A 184 -6.17 12.38 5.79
N CYS A 185 -6.93 11.58 5.05
CA CYS A 185 -8.11 10.90 5.58
C CYS A 185 -7.74 10.01 6.79
N ALA A 186 -6.62 9.30 6.73
CA ALA A 186 -6.13 8.47 7.83
C ALA A 186 -5.77 9.31 9.08
N ALA A 187 -5.19 10.50 8.88
CA ALA A 187 -4.85 11.44 9.95
C ALA A 187 -6.12 11.99 10.65
N PHE A 188 -7.11 12.45 9.88
CA PHE A 188 -8.39 12.94 10.42
C PHE A 188 -9.11 11.95 11.32
N ARG A 189 -9.02 10.66 10.99
CA ARG A 189 -9.70 9.61 11.77
C ARG A 189 -9.05 9.32 13.10
N LYS A 190 -7.72 9.38 13.14
CA LYS A 190 -6.99 9.24 14.40
C LYS A 190 -7.39 10.37 15.34
N ASP A 191 -7.60 11.56 14.78
CA ASP A 191 -8.02 12.74 15.54
C ASP A 191 -9.46 12.64 16.04
N LEU A 192 -10.41 12.23 15.18
CA LEU A 192 -11.81 11.97 15.56
C LEU A 192 -11.94 10.91 16.66
N ARG A 193 -11.11 9.85 16.62
CA ARG A 193 -11.09 8.80 17.66
C ARG A 193 -10.50 9.31 18.98
N ALA A 194 -9.55 10.25 18.93
CA ALA A 194 -8.92 10.80 20.12
C ALA A 194 -9.83 11.78 20.87
N HIS A 195 -10.73 12.48 20.16
CA HIS A 195 -11.66 13.45 20.73
C HIS A 195 -12.99 12.86 21.22
N GLY A 196 -13.06 11.54 21.42
CA GLY A 196 -14.23 10.90 22.04
C GLY A 196 -15.52 10.99 21.21
N GLY A 197 -15.42 11.20 19.89
CA GLY A 197 -16.56 11.11 18.99
C GLY A 197 -17.13 9.70 19.03
N ASN A 198 -18.20 9.53 19.80
CA ASN A 198 -18.89 8.26 19.97
C ASN A 198 -19.63 7.94 18.66
N LEU A 199 -18.97 7.27 17.72
CA LEU A 199 -19.57 6.77 16.48
C LEU A 199 -20.36 5.47 16.70
N ASN A 200 -20.83 5.22 17.93
CA ASN A 200 -21.43 3.95 18.37
C ASN A 200 -22.97 3.90 18.33
N ASP A 201 -23.66 4.88 17.74
CA ASP A 201 -25.13 4.83 17.55
C ASP A 201 -25.58 3.88 16.41
N ALA A 202 -24.89 2.75 16.26
CA ALA A 202 -25.31 1.63 15.41
C ALA A 202 -25.38 0.30 16.18
N ASN A 203 -25.34 0.33 17.52
CA ASN A 203 -25.57 -0.85 18.36
C ASN A 203 -27.00 -0.87 18.89
N THR A 204 -27.93 -1.38 18.07
CA THR A 204 -29.10 -2.10 18.57
C THR A 204 -29.45 -3.15 17.54
N LEU A 205 -28.85 -4.35 17.65
CA LEU A 205 -29.46 -5.63 17.29
C LEU A 205 -28.61 -6.75 17.92
N ASN A 206 -29.30 -7.68 18.57
CA ASN A 206 -28.81 -8.67 19.52
C ASN A 206 -27.88 -9.74 18.91
N GLU A 207 -26.98 -10.22 19.78
CA GLU A 207 -26.57 -11.63 19.98
C GLU A 207 -26.70 -12.58 18.77
N GLU A 208 -25.76 -12.51 17.81
CA GLU A 208 -25.34 -13.66 16.97
C GLU A 208 -24.08 -13.39 16.08
N SER A 209 -23.29 -12.36 16.35
CA SER A 209 -22.27 -11.88 15.39
C SER A 209 -20.83 -11.97 15.93
N GLU A 210 -20.17 -13.11 15.68
CA GLU A 210 -18.70 -13.19 15.65
C GLU A 210 -18.08 -12.31 14.54
N THR A 211 -18.90 -11.81 13.61
CA THR A 211 -18.48 -10.99 12.47
C THR A 211 -18.22 -9.51 12.77
N THR A 212 -18.69 -8.96 13.89
CA THR A 212 -18.49 -7.52 14.20
C THR A 212 -17.10 -7.20 14.73
N SER A 213 -16.44 -8.16 15.41
CA SER A 213 -15.07 -7.98 15.94
C SER A 213 -14.01 -8.02 14.82
N GLU A 214 -14.28 -8.74 13.72
CA GLU A 214 -13.37 -8.90 12.58
C GLU A 214 -13.32 -7.68 11.62
N LEU A 215 -14.17 -6.66 11.84
CA LEU A 215 -14.40 -5.55 10.91
C LEU A 215 -13.87 -4.18 11.38
N LEU A 216 -13.23 -4.11 12.55
CA LEU A 216 -12.44 -2.95 13.00
C LEU A 216 -11.51 -2.32 11.93
N PRO A 217 -10.90 -3.10 11.01
CA PRO A 217 -10.04 -2.55 9.96
C PRO A 217 -10.78 -1.81 8.83
N LEU A 218 -12.04 -2.14 8.53
CA LEU A 218 -12.82 -1.43 7.50
C LEU A 218 -13.14 0.01 7.93
N TYR A 219 -13.30 0.23 9.23
CA TYR A 219 -13.42 1.56 9.82
C TYR A 219 -12.11 2.36 9.78
N ALA A 220 -10.98 1.75 9.42
CA ALA A 220 -9.68 2.41 9.23
C ALA A 220 -9.45 2.91 7.79
N LEU A 221 -10.24 2.49 6.79
CA LEU A 221 -10.13 2.91 5.37
C LEU A 221 -10.96 4.16 5.01
N PRO A 222 -10.44 5.19 4.29
CA PRO A 222 -11.06 6.51 4.02
C PRO A 222 -12.56 6.45 3.70
N GLN A 223 -13.39 7.37 4.22
CA GLN A 223 -14.86 7.22 4.18
C GLN A 223 -15.37 7.28 2.73
N GLU A 224 -14.58 7.91 1.85
CA GLU A 224 -14.83 8.08 0.41
C GLU A 224 -13.76 7.38 -0.45
N GLY A 225 -12.97 6.47 0.12
CA GLY A 225 -11.93 5.77 -0.63
C GLY A 225 -12.50 4.66 -1.51
N ALA A 226 -12.11 4.59 -2.79
CA ALA A 226 -12.53 3.54 -3.71
C ALA A 226 -12.38 2.12 -3.12
N LEU A 227 -11.31 1.88 -2.36
CA LEU A 227 -11.10 0.60 -1.68
C LEU A 227 -12.15 0.30 -0.59
N ARG A 228 -12.59 1.32 0.17
CA ARG A 228 -13.67 1.16 1.15
C ARG A 228 -15.01 0.95 0.45
N GLU A 229 -15.29 1.66 -0.63
CA GLU A 229 -16.51 1.44 -1.41
C GLU A 229 -16.56 0.04 -2.01
N LEU A 230 -15.44 -0.44 -2.56
CA LEU A 230 -15.31 -1.82 -3.05
C LEU A 230 -15.51 -2.86 -1.93
N LEU A 231 -14.99 -2.59 -0.73
CA LEU A 231 -15.17 -3.46 0.44
C LEU A 231 -16.58 -3.41 1.02
N ASN A 232 -17.19 -2.23 1.06
CA ASN A 232 -18.57 -2.04 1.46
C ASN A 232 -19.50 -2.75 0.46
N PHE A 233 -19.21 -2.65 -0.83
CA PHE A 233 -19.92 -3.37 -1.88
C PHE A 233 -19.80 -4.88 -1.67
N LEU A 234 -18.60 -5.41 -1.47
CA LEU A 234 -18.41 -6.84 -1.17
C LEU A 234 -19.16 -7.25 0.09
N ARG A 235 -19.07 -6.47 1.18
CA ARG A 235 -19.77 -6.77 2.43
C ARG A 235 -21.29 -6.79 2.24
N LYS A 236 -21.86 -5.75 1.62
CA LYS A 236 -23.29 -5.69 1.32
C LYS A 236 -23.71 -6.88 0.45
N SER A 237 -22.95 -7.19 -0.60
CA SER A 237 -23.19 -8.35 -1.48
C SER A 237 -23.10 -9.70 -0.76
N ILE A 238 -22.38 -9.77 0.35
CA ILE A 238 -22.15 -10.99 1.11
C ILE A 238 -23.19 -11.18 2.23
N ASP A 239 -23.71 -10.08 2.77
CA ASP A 239 -24.67 -10.07 3.88
C ASP A 239 -26.12 -10.00 3.39
N ASP A 240 -26.38 -9.24 2.33
CA ASP A 240 -27.68 -9.11 1.70
C ASP A 240 -27.83 -10.19 0.62
N LYS A 241 -28.48 -11.30 0.97
CA LYS A 241 -28.63 -12.48 0.10
C LYS A 241 -29.57 -12.25 -1.09
N SER A 242 -30.30 -11.13 -1.13
CA SER A 242 -31.18 -10.75 -2.21
C SER A 242 -30.44 -9.90 -3.24
N GLU A 243 -30.37 -10.42 -4.47
CA GLU A 243 -29.84 -9.74 -5.68
C GLU A 243 -28.34 -9.41 -5.68
N VAL A 244 -27.50 -10.40 -5.36
CA VAL A 244 -26.06 -10.27 -5.51
C VAL A 244 -25.67 -10.27 -6.99
N GLU A 245 -25.12 -9.15 -7.49
CA GLU A 245 -24.54 -9.07 -8.83
C GLU A 245 -23.14 -9.71 -8.85
N TRP A 246 -23.10 -11.03 -9.08
CA TRP A 246 -21.87 -11.85 -9.03
C TRP A 246 -20.77 -11.40 -9.99
N ALA A 247 -21.15 -10.85 -11.16
CA ALA A 247 -20.19 -10.27 -12.10
C ALA A 247 -19.43 -9.08 -11.50
N SER A 248 -20.12 -8.23 -10.74
CA SER A 248 -19.52 -7.11 -10.03
C SER A 248 -18.64 -7.59 -8.87
N VAL A 249 -19.07 -8.61 -8.12
CA VAL A 249 -18.25 -9.26 -7.08
C VAL A 249 -16.93 -9.80 -7.66
N ALA A 250 -16.99 -10.55 -8.76
CA ALA A 250 -15.81 -11.07 -9.44
C ALA A 250 -14.87 -9.94 -9.90
N ARG A 251 -15.42 -8.85 -10.45
CA ARG A 251 -14.65 -7.68 -10.87
C ARG A 251 -13.95 -7.00 -9.69
N VAL A 252 -14.63 -6.82 -8.56
CA VAL A 252 -14.02 -6.25 -7.34
C VAL A 252 -12.88 -7.13 -6.83
N LEU A 253 -13.07 -8.44 -6.76
CA LEU A 253 -12.03 -9.38 -6.34
C LEU A 253 -10.79 -9.34 -7.26
N ARG A 254 -10.98 -9.25 -8.58
CA ARG A 254 -9.88 -9.07 -9.54
C ARG A 254 -9.13 -7.74 -9.33
N CYS A 255 -9.84 -6.66 -9.04
CA CYS A 255 -9.22 -5.37 -8.71
C CYS A 255 -8.37 -5.47 -7.43
N LEU A 256 -8.88 -6.16 -6.40
CA LEU A 256 -8.17 -6.40 -5.16
C LEU A 256 -6.95 -7.33 -5.36
N ALA A 257 -7.06 -8.34 -6.22
CA ALA A 257 -5.94 -9.19 -6.59
C ALA A 257 -4.82 -8.35 -7.19
N ARG A 258 -5.14 -7.40 -8.10
CA ARG A 258 -4.16 -6.50 -8.72
C ARG A 258 -3.58 -5.43 -7.77
N ALA A 259 -4.19 -5.21 -6.60
CA ALA A 259 -3.66 -4.25 -5.63
C ALA A 259 -2.24 -4.66 -5.16
N GLU A 260 -1.42 -3.67 -4.83
CA GLU A 260 -0.09 -3.93 -4.27
C GLU A 260 -0.18 -4.48 -2.85
N ARG A 261 -1.12 -3.97 -2.05
CA ARG A 261 -1.37 -4.40 -0.68
C ARG A 261 -2.86 -4.44 -0.40
N LEU A 262 -3.28 -5.44 0.35
CA LEU A 262 -4.63 -5.50 0.90
C LEU A 262 -4.69 -4.81 2.27
N PRO A 263 -5.83 -4.20 2.63
CA PRO A 263 -6.15 -3.81 3.99
C PRO A 263 -6.00 -4.99 4.96
N ALA A 264 -5.56 -4.71 6.19
CA ALA A 264 -5.39 -5.72 7.22
C ALA A 264 -6.74 -6.19 7.77
N MET A 265 -7.39 -7.14 7.10
CA MET A 265 -8.65 -7.77 7.54
C MET A 265 -8.60 -9.30 7.34
N HIS A 266 -9.59 -10.01 7.88
CA HIS A 266 -9.74 -11.46 7.74
C HIS A 266 -10.22 -11.85 6.34
N TRP A 267 -9.35 -11.64 5.35
CA TRP A 267 -9.61 -11.97 3.94
C TRP A 267 -9.91 -13.44 3.72
N GLY A 268 -9.36 -14.34 4.56
CA GLY A 268 -9.72 -15.76 4.53
C GLY A 268 -11.22 -15.98 4.72
N ALA A 269 -11.83 -15.34 5.72
CA ALA A 269 -13.25 -15.47 6.01
C ALA A 269 -14.13 -14.93 4.87
N VAL A 270 -13.76 -13.75 4.34
CA VAL A 270 -14.45 -13.14 3.20
C VAL A 270 -14.37 -14.04 1.97
N CYS A 271 -13.18 -14.51 1.62
CA CYS A 271 -12.98 -15.39 0.47
C CYS A 271 -13.75 -16.69 0.64
N ARG A 272 -13.72 -17.34 1.81
CA ARG A 272 -14.52 -18.55 2.09
C ARG A 272 -16.02 -18.31 1.96
N LYS A 273 -16.51 -17.14 2.37
CA LYS A 273 -17.94 -16.80 2.27
C LYS A 273 -18.32 -16.55 0.80
N VAL A 274 -17.54 -15.76 0.06
CA VAL A 274 -17.76 -15.52 -1.38
C VAL A 274 -17.65 -16.82 -2.18
N PHE A 275 -16.66 -17.66 -1.88
CA PHE A 275 -16.47 -18.93 -2.56
C PHE A 275 -17.67 -19.87 -2.34
N ARG A 276 -18.18 -19.95 -1.09
CA ARG A 276 -19.39 -20.73 -0.77
C ARG A 276 -20.65 -20.17 -1.40
N LEU A 277 -20.85 -18.86 -1.35
CA LEU A 277 -22.02 -18.23 -1.97
C LEU A 277 -21.97 -18.31 -3.50
N GLY A 278 -20.77 -18.28 -4.09
CA GLY A 278 -20.53 -18.52 -5.50
C GLY A 278 -21.06 -19.88 -5.97
N LEU A 279 -21.03 -20.91 -5.12
CA LEU A 279 -21.62 -22.22 -5.43
C LEU A 279 -23.14 -22.18 -5.58
N ALA A 280 -23.81 -21.22 -4.94
CA ALA A 280 -25.26 -21.03 -5.06
C ALA A 280 -25.67 -20.25 -6.31
N VAL A 281 -24.72 -19.79 -7.12
CA VAL A 281 -24.98 -19.10 -8.40
C VAL A 281 -25.44 -20.14 -9.42
N SER A 282 -26.64 -19.95 -9.97
CA SER A 282 -27.25 -20.84 -10.98
C SER A 282 -26.54 -20.79 -12.33
N ASP A 283 -25.90 -19.68 -12.66
CA ASP A 283 -25.13 -19.50 -13.88
C ASP A 283 -23.70 -20.03 -13.70
N ASP A 284 -23.38 -21.11 -14.42
CA ASP A 284 -22.08 -21.78 -14.35
C ASP A 284 -20.91 -20.86 -14.75
N LEU A 285 -21.13 -19.93 -15.69
CA LEU A 285 -20.09 -18.99 -16.12
C LEU A 285 -19.77 -17.99 -15.01
N GLN A 286 -20.80 -17.40 -14.41
CA GLN A 286 -20.63 -16.48 -13.28
C GLN A 286 -20.02 -17.17 -12.06
N ARG A 287 -20.42 -18.42 -11.79
CA ARG A 287 -19.81 -19.25 -10.75
C ARG A 287 -18.31 -19.40 -10.96
N ALA A 288 -17.91 -19.82 -12.17
CA ALA A 288 -16.50 -19.99 -12.51
C ALA A 288 -15.72 -18.67 -12.39
N GLU A 289 -16.29 -17.56 -12.87
CA GLU A 289 -15.66 -16.24 -12.79
C GLU A 289 -15.41 -15.75 -11.36
N VAL A 290 -16.38 -15.93 -10.46
CA VAL A 290 -16.24 -15.54 -9.05
C VAL A 290 -15.18 -16.38 -8.36
N ARG A 291 -15.19 -17.70 -8.58
CA ARG A 291 -14.22 -18.62 -7.99
C ARG A 291 -12.81 -18.35 -8.52
N ALA A 292 -12.66 -18.10 -9.82
CA ALA A 292 -11.39 -17.66 -10.41
C ALA A 292 -10.87 -16.37 -9.76
N ALA A 293 -11.75 -15.40 -9.54
CA ALA A 293 -11.37 -14.14 -8.91
C ALA A 293 -10.93 -14.32 -7.45
N VAL A 294 -11.58 -15.22 -6.68
CA VAL A 294 -11.14 -15.59 -5.32
C VAL A 294 -9.78 -16.27 -5.37
N VAL A 295 -9.58 -17.25 -6.24
CA VAL A 295 -8.30 -17.98 -6.38
C VAL A 295 -7.18 -17.00 -6.73
N SER A 296 -7.39 -16.10 -7.69
CA SER A 296 -6.42 -15.06 -8.05
C SER A 296 -6.02 -14.17 -6.87
N LEU A 297 -7.00 -13.75 -6.05
CA LEU A 297 -6.76 -12.94 -4.85
C LEU A 297 -5.94 -13.72 -3.82
N VAL A 298 -6.28 -14.98 -3.58
CA VAL A 298 -5.61 -15.89 -2.64
C VAL A 298 -4.16 -16.12 -3.06
N LEU A 299 -3.93 -16.46 -4.33
CA LEU A 299 -2.59 -16.72 -4.87
C LEU A 299 -1.68 -15.49 -4.78
N ARG A 300 -2.22 -14.30 -5.02
CA ARG A 300 -1.44 -13.06 -4.99
C ARG A 300 -1.09 -12.60 -3.58
N HIS A 301 -2.02 -12.72 -2.63
CA HIS A 301 -1.87 -12.11 -1.30
C HIS A 301 -1.67 -13.11 -0.16
N GLY A 302 -1.63 -14.42 -0.42
CA GLY A 302 -1.50 -15.48 0.58
C GLY A 302 -0.32 -15.35 1.56
N HIS A 303 0.74 -14.63 1.19
CA HIS A 303 1.88 -14.31 2.05
C HIS A 303 1.75 -13.07 2.92
N ARG A 304 0.99 -12.07 2.46
CA ARG A 304 1.05 -10.72 3.02
C ARG A 304 -0.02 -10.58 4.07
N SER A 305 0.32 -10.68 5.36
CA SER A 305 -0.37 -10.05 6.52
C SER A 305 -1.91 -10.05 6.53
N SER A 306 -2.56 -10.90 5.73
CA SER A 306 -3.97 -10.92 5.43
C SER A 306 -4.48 -12.18 6.07
N LEU A 307 -5.06 -11.98 7.24
CA LEU A 307 -5.41 -13.03 8.17
C LEU A 307 -6.30 -14.06 7.43
N GLY A 308 -5.86 -15.33 7.43
CA GLY A 308 -6.59 -16.47 6.89
C GLY A 308 -6.50 -16.74 5.38
N LEU A 309 -5.81 -15.94 4.56
CA LEU A 309 -5.62 -16.30 3.13
C LEU A 309 -4.68 -17.49 2.96
N GLY A 310 -3.61 -17.55 3.76
CA GLY A 310 -2.70 -18.69 3.77
C GLY A 310 -3.43 -20.00 4.09
N GLU A 311 -4.28 -20.03 5.12
CA GLU A 311 -5.06 -21.22 5.47
C GLU A 311 -6.01 -21.65 4.34
N LEU A 312 -6.57 -20.67 3.61
CA LEU A 312 -7.41 -20.97 2.45
C LEU A 312 -6.63 -21.61 1.30
N VAL A 313 -5.34 -21.24 1.10
CA VAL A 313 -4.46 -21.96 0.17
C VAL A 313 -4.33 -23.43 0.58
N ASP A 314 -4.08 -23.69 1.86
CA ASP A 314 -3.89 -25.05 2.37
C ASP A 314 -5.15 -25.91 2.15
N GLU A 315 -6.33 -25.32 2.35
CA GLU A 315 -7.61 -25.96 2.10
C GLU A 315 -7.86 -26.22 0.61
N LEU A 316 -7.60 -25.24 -0.26
CA LEU A 316 -7.76 -25.44 -1.71
C LEU A 316 -6.85 -26.54 -2.25
N MET A 317 -5.70 -26.75 -1.60
CA MET A 317 -4.73 -27.81 -1.91
C MET A 317 -5.02 -29.14 -1.19
N GLU A 318 -6.11 -29.28 -0.43
CA GLU A 318 -6.54 -30.57 0.09
C GLU A 318 -7.13 -31.43 -1.04
N PRO A 319 -6.73 -32.72 -1.17
CA PRO A 319 -7.16 -33.58 -2.29
C PRO A 319 -8.68 -33.55 -2.55
N ASN A 320 -9.49 -33.68 -1.51
CA ASN A 320 -10.96 -33.70 -1.64
C ASN A 320 -11.54 -32.35 -2.09
N ARG A 321 -10.96 -31.25 -1.63
CA ARG A 321 -11.42 -29.88 -1.97
C ARG A 321 -10.94 -29.47 -3.35
N PHE A 322 -9.70 -29.82 -3.70
CA PHE A 322 -9.13 -29.63 -5.01
C PHE A 322 -9.95 -30.37 -6.07
N ALA A 323 -10.33 -31.63 -5.83
CA ALA A 323 -11.19 -32.40 -6.72
C ALA A 323 -12.56 -31.76 -6.97
N ALA A 324 -13.07 -30.96 -6.02
CA ALA A 324 -14.33 -30.24 -6.12
C ALA A 324 -14.23 -28.88 -6.86
N LEU A 325 -13.04 -28.52 -7.36
CA LEU A 325 -12.81 -27.34 -8.18
C LEU A 325 -13.04 -27.64 -9.66
N GLU A 326 -13.45 -26.61 -10.41
CA GLU A 326 -13.51 -26.64 -11.88
C GLU A 326 -12.13 -27.01 -12.44
N ALA A 327 -12.10 -27.76 -13.56
CA ALA A 327 -10.84 -28.23 -14.15
C ALA A 327 -9.88 -27.10 -14.49
N GLU A 328 -10.40 -25.98 -14.99
CA GLU A 328 -9.63 -24.77 -15.31
C GLU A 328 -8.96 -24.17 -14.06
N LEU A 329 -9.69 -24.09 -12.94
CA LEU A 329 -9.15 -23.58 -11.67
C LEU A 329 -8.10 -24.51 -11.08
N ARG A 330 -8.30 -25.82 -11.18
CA ARG A 330 -7.30 -26.80 -10.77
C ARG A 330 -6.00 -26.61 -11.54
N ALA A 331 -6.10 -26.50 -12.86
CA ALA A 331 -4.94 -26.25 -13.71
C ALA A 331 -4.28 -24.89 -13.38
N GLU A 332 -5.06 -23.84 -13.15
CA GLU A 332 -4.52 -22.52 -12.82
C GLU A 332 -3.80 -22.48 -11.47
N ILE A 333 -4.31 -23.17 -10.45
CA ILE A 333 -3.62 -23.32 -9.16
C ILE A 333 -2.28 -24.04 -9.33
N LEU A 334 -2.25 -25.10 -10.14
CA LEU A 334 -1.02 -25.85 -10.42
C LEU A 334 0.00 -25.01 -11.20
N ARG A 335 -0.41 -24.27 -12.22
CA ARG A 335 0.48 -23.32 -12.94
C ARG A 335 1.01 -22.21 -12.04
N ALA A 336 0.22 -21.77 -11.08
CA ALA A 336 0.58 -20.71 -10.15
C ALA A 336 1.46 -21.17 -8.97
N LEU A 337 1.92 -22.42 -8.97
CA LEU A 337 2.83 -22.97 -7.94
C LEU A 337 4.02 -22.04 -7.61
N PRO A 338 4.73 -21.42 -8.57
CA PRO A 338 5.89 -20.56 -8.23
C PRO A 338 5.48 -19.38 -7.35
N SER A 339 4.38 -18.72 -7.73
CA SER A 339 3.82 -17.59 -6.98
C SER A 339 3.33 -18.05 -5.60
N LEU A 340 2.65 -19.19 -5.55
CA LEU A 340 2.12 -19.77 -4.31
C LEU A 340 3.25 -20.15 -3.35
N LEU A 341 4.29 -20.86 -3.80
CA LEU A 341 5.39 -21.29 -2.93
C LEU A 341 6.25 -20.14 -2.44
N SER A 342 6.48 -19.11 -3.28
CA SER A 342 7.15 -17.87 -2.85
C SER A 342 6.42 -17.17 -1.71
N SER A 343 5.14 -17.49 -1.54
CA SER A 343 4.24 -16.87 -0.59
C SER A 343 4.12 -17.63 0.75
N LEU A 344 4.63 -18.86 0.81
CA LEU A 344 4.49 -19.74 1.97
C LEU A 344 5.77 -19.78 2.81
N SER A 345 5.64 -20.19 4.08
CA SER A 345 6.82 -20.61 4.84
C SER A 345 7.46 -21.83 4.18
N ALA A 346 8.76 -22.04 4.38
CA ALA A 346 9.48 -23.17 3.79
C ALA A 346 8.80 -24.52 4.09
N GLU A 347 8.33 -24.71 5.32
CA GLU A 347 7.62 -25.94 5.75
C GLU A 347 6.29 -26.12 5.00
N ARG A 348 5.50 -25.04 4.88
CA ARG A 348 4.22 -25.09 4.18
C ARG A 348 4.44 -25.31 2.68
N ALA A 349 5.42 -24.64 2.08
CA ALA A 349 5.80 -24.85 0.68
C ALA A 349 6.19 -26.32 0.40
N GLN A 350 7.00 -26.93 1.27
CA GLN A 350 7.34 -28.36 1.15
C GLN A 350 6.10 -29.26 1.28
N ALA A 351 5.20 -28.97 2.23
CA ALA A 351 3.97 -29.74 2.41
C ALA A 351 3.05 -29.62 1.18
N THR A 352 2.93 -28.43 0.59
CA THR A 352 2.18 -28.20 -0.65
C THR A 352 2.77 -28.99 -1.82
N LEU A 353 4.10 -28.91 -2.03
CA LEU A 353 4.78 -29.65 -3.10
C LEU A 353 4.59 -31.16 -3.00
N ARG A 354 4.57 -31.73 -1.78
CA ARG A 354 4.32 -33.16 -1.58
C ARG A 354 2.94 -33.62 -2.03
N ARG A 355 1.95 -32.71 -2.08
CA ARG A 355 0.58 -33.03 -2.53
C ARG A 355 0.43 -32.95 -4.05
N VAL A 356 1.28 -32.20 -4.75
CA VAL A 356 1.16 -31.96 -6.20
C VAL A 356 1.05 -33.26 -7.02
N PRO A 357 1.84 -34.33 -6.78
CA PRO A 357 1.70 -35.58 -7.55
C PRO A 357 0.33 -36.22 -7.37
N GLU A 358 -0.19 -36.23 -6.13
CA GLU A 358 -1.52 -36.76 -5.82
C GLU A 358 -2.61 -35.92 -6.51
N LEU A 359 -2.49 -34.58 -6.47
CA LEU A 359 -3.44 -33.66 -7.09
C LEU A 359 -3.46 -33.78 -8.62
N ALA A 360 -2.30 -33.93 -9.25
CA ALA A 360 -2.19 -34.13 -10.70
C ALA A 360 -2.79 -35.47 -11.15
N ALA A 361 -2.68 -36.51 -10.32
CA ALA A 361 -3.18 -37.86 -10.61
C ALA A 361 -4.71 -38.01 -10.45
N GLN A 362 -5.41 -37.03 -9.85
CA GLN A 362 -6.82 -37.20 -9.50
C GLN A 362 -7.75 -37.41 -10.71
N GLN A 363 -7.44 -36.82 -11.87
CA GLN A 363 -8.26 -36.95 -13.08
C GLN A 363 -7.38 -37.00 -14.34
N PRO A 364 -6.93 -38.20 -14.75
CA PRO A 364 -6.16 -38.35 -15.98
C PRO A 364 -6.99 -37.91 -17.20
N GLY A 365 -6.38 -37.10 -18.08
CA GLY A 365 -7.01 -36.59 -19.31
C GLY A 365 -7.50 -35.13 -19.27
N LEU A 366 -7.42 -34.46 -18.11
CA LEU A 366 -7.76 -33.03 -17.99
C LEU A 366 -6.54 -32.08 -18.11
N GLY A 367 -5.36 -32.60 -18.44
CA GLY A 367 -4.14 -31.80 -18.58
C GLY A 367 -3.60 -31.24 -17.25
N LEU A 368 -3.99 -31.81 -16.11
CA LEU A 368 -3.51 -31.40 -14.79
C LEU A 368 -2.04 -31.77 -14.57
N ASP A 369 -1.61 -32.86 -15.19
CA ASP A 369 -0.21 -33.26 -15.32
C ASP A 369 0.60 -32.19 -16.05
N ALA A 370 0.14 -31.72 -17.21
CA ALA A 370 0.80 -30.65 -17.95
C ALA A 370 0.84 -29.34 -17.13
N ALA A 371 -0.27 -28.97 -16.49
CA ALA A 371 -0.33 -27.78 -15.64
C ALA A 371 0.58 -27.88 -14.40
N ALA A 372 0.72 -29.08 -13.82
CA ALA A 372 1.67 -29.34 -12.73
C ALA A 372 3.12 -29.21 -13.21
N TRP A 373 3.43 -29.73 -14.40
CA TRP A 373 4.75 -29.57 -15.01
C TRP A 373 5.09 -28.10 -15.29
N GLU A 374 4.18 -27.34 -15.90
CA GLU A 374 4.34 -25.90 -16.13
C GLU A 374 4.61 -25.15 -14.81
N GLY A 375 3.86 -25.48 -13.76
CA GLY A 375 4.06 -24.90 -12.44
C GLY A 375 5.41 -25.26 -11.83
N LEU A 376 5.85 -26.51 -11.94
CA LEU A 376 7.14 -26.98 -11.41
C LEU A 376 8.32 -26.41 -12.19
N GLU A 377 8.20 -26.23 -13.50
CA GLU A 377 9.19 -25.56 -14.34
C GLU A 377 9.39 -24.12 -13.86
N GLY A 378 8.31 -23.36 -13.68
CA GLY A 378 8.41 -22.00 -13.11
C GLY A 378 8.99 -21.98 -11.70
N CYS A 379 8.82 -23.05 -10.91
CA CYS A 379 9.45 -23.17 -9.60
C CYS A 379 10.97 -23.33 -9.71
N LEU A 380 11.44 -24.07 -10.72
CA LEU A 380 12.87 -24.25 -10.99
C LEU A 380 13.51 -22.94 -11.50
N GLU A 381 12.83 -22.22 -12.39
CA GLU A 381 13.27 -20.91 -12.86
C GLU A 381 13.42 -19.92 -11.71
N ALA A 382 12.38 -19.80 -10.86
CA ALA A 382 12.42 -18.92 -9.69
C ALA A 382 13.51 -19.33 -8.67
N ALA A 383 13.86 -20.62 -8.60
CA ALA A 383 14.95 -21.10 -7.75
C ALA A 383 16.33 -20.78 -8.34
N ALA A 384 16.47 -20.80 -9.67
CA ALA A 384 17.71 -20.48 -10.39
C ALA A 384 18.09 -18.99 -10.30
N ASP A 385 17.08 -18.11 -10.26
CA ASP A 385 17.27 -16.65 -10.15
C ASP A 385 17.77 -16.16 -8.78
N GLY A 386 18.06 -17.07 -7.84
CA GLY A 386 18.84 -16.74 -6.64
C GLY A 386 18.09 -15.97 -5.56
N ALA A 387 16.75 -16.05 -5.51
CA ALA A 387 15.97 -15.43 -4.45
C ALA A 387 16.44 -15.95 -3.06
N PRO A 388 16.82 -15.06 -2.11
CA PRO A 388 17.30 -15.45 -0.79
C PRO A 388 16.17 -16.15 -0.02
N GLY A 389 16.25 -17.49 0.07
CA GLY A 389 15.20 -18.34 0.64
C GLY A 389 14.80 -19.55 -0.23
N SER A 390 15.38 -19.74 -1.42
CA SER A 390 15.05 -20.82 -2.36
C SER A 390 15.59 -22.21 -1.98
N ALA A 391 16.55 -22.30 -1.04
CA ALA A 391 17.24 -23.55 -0.70
C ALA A 391 16.39 -24.70 -0.10
N PRO A 392 15.37 -24.46 0.76
CA PRO A 392 14.75 -25.56 1.50
C PRO A 392 13.74 -26.40 0.69
N TRP A 393 13.17 -25.89 -0.41
CA TRP A 393 12.17 -26.62 -1.19
C TRP A 393 12.69 -27.21 -2.51
N GLN A 394 13.95 -26.96 -2.90
CA GLN A 394 14.57 -27.59 -4.08
C GLN A 394 14.53 -29.13 -4.02
N GLN A 395 14.81 -29.72 -2.85
CA GLN A 395 14.72 -31.17 -2.66
C GLN A 395 13.27 -31.68 -2.77
N ALA A 396 12.29 -30.86 -2.36
CA ALA A 396 10.87 -31.20 -2.50
C ALA A 396 10.41 -31.11 -3.96
N ILE A 397 10.91 -30.15 -4.74
CA ILE A 397 10.67 -30.10 -6.19
C ILE A 397 11.23 -31.35 -6.85
N ALA A 398 12.50 -31.71 -6.57
CA ALA A 398 13.13 -32.89 -7.15
C ALA A 398 12.35 -34.17 -6.84
N SER A 399 11.88 -34.32 -5.60
CA SER A 399 11.02 -35.45 -5.19
C SER A 399 9.66 -35.44 -5.90
N CYS A 400 9.08 -34.27 -6.10
CA CYS A 400 7.82 -34.10 -6.83
C CYS A 400 7.98 -34.48 -8.31
N ILE A 401 9.04 -34.01 -8.97
CA ILE A 401 9.42 -34.34 -10.34
C ILE A 401 9.64 -35.86 -10.47
N ALA A 402 10.36 -36.48 -9.55
CA ALA A 402 10.56 -37.94 -9.52
C ALA A 402 9.23 -38.71 -9.43
N SER A 403 8.25 -38.17 -8.73
CA SER A 403 6.93 -38.78 -8.56
C SER A 403 6.00 -38.59 -9.77
N LEU A 404 6.21 -37.52 -10.56
CA LEU A 404 5.46 -37.20 -11.78
C LEU A 404 6.11 -37.75 -13.06
N LEU A 405 7.40 -38.12 -13.03
CA LEU A 405 8.13 -38.73 -14.14
C LEU A 405 7.42 -39.94 -14.77
N PRO A 406 6.78 -40.85 -14.00
CA PRO A 406 6.04 -41.99 -14.56
C PRO A 406 4.77 -41.62 -15.34
N THR A 407 4.28 -40.38 -15.22
CA THR A 407 3.06 -39.90 -15.86
C THR A 407 3.31 -39.06 -17.11
N LEU A 408 4.57 -38.94 -17.55
CA LEU A 408 4.90 -38.29 -18.82
C LEU A 408 4.45 -39.19 -20.00
N PRO A 409 3.78 -38.62 -21.01
CA PRO A 409 3.31 -39.37 -22.18
C PRO A 409 4.44 -39.91 -23.06
#